data_AF-A0A9E2PK59-F1
#
_entry.id   AF-A0A9E2PK59-F1
#
_cell.length_a   1.000
_cell.length_b   1.000
_cell.length_c   1.000
_cell.angle_alpha   90.00
_cell.angle_beta   90.00
_cell.angle_gamma   90.00
#
_symmetry.space_group_name_H-M   'P 1'
#
loop_
_entity.id
_entity.type
_entity.pdbx_description
1 polymer ?
#
loop_
_entity_poly.entity_id
_entity_poly.type
_entity_poly.pdbx_seq_one_letter_code
_entity_poly.pdbx_strand_id
1 'polypeptide(L)'
;ILALVATKDVRFKRWADLAFNQIMLGYSREDEFLADRLAVKYVKKSGYNPEAVITFLEKLKQIQKELPLRPLIANYARTHPYLPERIAAAKQEVFGKMDFNDYINRGGSGDEKR
;
A
#
# COMPACT_ATOMS: atom_id res chain seq x y z
N ILE A 1 -18.03 39.12 -7.12
CA ILE A 1 -18.66 37.81 -6.83
C ILE A 1 -18.43 36.93 -8.06
N LEU A 2 -17.31 36.20 -8.09
CA LEU A 2 -17.11 35.16 -9.10
C LEU A 2 -16.54 33.96 -8.34
N ALA A 3 -17.44 33.10 -7.88
CA ALA A 3 -17.10 31.80 -7.35
C ALA A 3 -16.53 30.99 -8.51
N LEU A 4 -15.21 31.03 -8.61
CA LEU A 4 -14.41 30.24 -9.53
C LEU A 4 -14.80 28.77 -9.37
N VAL A 5 -15.35 28.22 -10.44
CA VAL A 5 -15.72 26.81 -10.61
C VAL A 5 -14.54 25.92 -10.23
N ALA A 6 -14.54 25.46 -8.98
CA ALA A 6 -13.58 24.50 -8.44
C ALA A 6 -14.30 23.21 -8.01
N THR A 7 -15.38 22.83 -8.70
CA THR A 7 -15.95 21.49 -8.57
C THR A 7 -15.22 20.57 -9.54
N LYS A 8 -13.97 20.19 -9.21
CA LYS A 8 -13.41 18.94 -9.74
C LYS A 8 -14.42 17.84 -9.38
N ASP A 9 -15.13 17.34 -10.39
CA ASP A 9 -16.43 16.67 -10.26
C ASP A 9 -16.44 15.66 -9.10
N VAL A 10 -17.11 16.01 -8.01
CA VAL A 10 -17.15 15.22 -6.76
C VAL A 10 -17.69 13.81 -7.06
N ARG A 11 -18.53 13.69 -8.08
CA ARG A 11 -19.06 12.42 -8.59
C ARG A 11 -17.97 11.56 -9.22
N PHE A 12 -17.09 12.13 -10.05
CA PHE A 12 -15.99 11.39 -10.68
C PHE A 12 -15.01 10.84 -9.62
N LYS A 13 -14.65 11.66 -8.63
CA LYS A 13 -13.82 11.20 -7.49
C LYS A 13 -14.48 10.02 -6.76
N ARG A 14 -15.78 10.11 -6.47
CA ARG A 14 -16.52 9.04 -5.79
C ARG A 14 -16.58 7.76 -6.61
N TRP A 15 -16.73 7.84 -7.93
CA TRP A 15 -16.68 6.68 -8.82
C TRP A 15 -15.27 6.08 -8.92
N ALA A 16 -14.24 6.91 -9.00
CA ALA A 16 -12.85 6.45 -8.95
C ALA A 16 -12.55 5.74 -7.62
N ASP A 17 -13.01 6.30 -6.50
CA ASP A 17 -12.87 5.68 -5.17
C ASP A 17 -13.60 4.33 -5.09
N LEU A 18 -14.81 4.22 -5.65
CA LEU A 18 -15.57 2.95 -5.68
C LEU A 18 -14.92 1.89 -6.57
N ALA A 19 -14.46 2.26 -7.76
CA ALA A 19 -13.74 1.37 -8.67
C ALA A 19 -12.43 0.88 -8.03
N PHE A 20 -11.70 1.79 -7.39
CA PHE A 20 -10.50 1.47 -6.64
C PHE A 20 -10.79 0.49 -5.50
N ASN A 21 -11.86 0.69 -4.73
CA ASN A 21 -12.26 -0.25 -3.67
C ASN A 21 -12.52 -1.66 -4.20
N GLN A 22 -13.22 -1.81 -5.33
CA GLN A 22 -13.52 -3.15 -5.83
C GLN A 22 -12.32 -3.87 -6.39
N ILE A 23 -11.43 -3.14 -7.05
CA ILE A 23 -10.14 -3.69 -7.47
C ILE A 23 -9.37 -4.15 -6.23
N MET A 24 -9.33 -3.33 -5.18
CA MET A 24 -8.62 -3.69 -3.95
C MET A 24 -9.26 -4.91 -3.25
N LEU A 25 -10.58 -4.98 -3.10
CA LEU A 25 -11.22 -6.11 -2.41
C LEU A 25 -11.03 -7.48 -3.09
N GLY A 26 -10.58 -7.51 -4.35
CA GLY A 26 -10.40 -8.75 -5.13
C GLY A 26 -9.05 -9.46 -4.97
N TYR A 27 -8.05 -8.84 -4.34
CA TYR A 27 -6.70 -9.44 -4.22
C TYR A 27 -6.49 -10.12 -2.87
N SER A 28 -5.83 -11.27 -2.88
CA SER A 28 -5.37 -11.98 -1.68
C SER A 28 -4.08 -11.37 -1.12
N ARG A 29 -3.68 -11.78 0.09
CA ARG A 29 -2.40 -11.34 0.70
C ARG A 29 -1.22 -11.80 -0.14
N GLU A 30 -1.31 -13.02 -0.66
CA GLU A 30 -0.33 -13.64 -1.54
C GLU A 30 -0.18 -12.86 -2.85
N ASP A 31 -1.28 -12.35 -3.40
CA ASP A 31 -1.26 -11.53 -4.62
C ASP A 31 -0.53 -10.20 -4.40
N GLU A 32 -0.72 -9.55 -3.24
CA GLU A 32 -0.02 -8.31 -2.91
C GLU A 32 1.51 -8.54 -2.77
N PHE A 33 1.92 -9.62 -2.11
CA PHE A 33 3.34 -9.97 -2.02
C PHE A 33 3.94 -10.32 -3.38
N LEU A 34 3.19 -11.03 -4.23
CA LEU A 34 3.62 -11.33 -5.59
C LEU A 34 3.74 -10.05 -6.42
N ALA A 35 2.77 -9.14 -6.30
CA ALA A 35 2.79 -7.85 -6.98
C ALA A 35 4.01 -7.02 -6.58
N ASP A 36 4.34 -6.94 -5.29
CA ASP A 36 5.51 -6.20 -4.79
C ASP A 36 6.82 -6.81 -5.31
N ARG A 37 6.95 -8.14 -5.28
CA ARG A 37 8.11 -8.85 -5.84
C ARG A 37 8.27 -8.56 -7.33
N LEU A 38 7.17 -8.63 -8.08
CA LEU A 38 7.17 -8.34 -9.52
C LEU A 38 7.49 -6.86 -9.79
N ALA A 39 7.00 -5.94 -8.97
CA ALA A 39 7.32 -4.52 -9.06
C ALA A 39 8.83 -4.30 -8.90
N VAL A 40 9.47 -4.86 -7.87
CA VAL A 40 10.94 -4.79 -7.69
C VAL A 40 11.67 -5.33 -8.92
N LYS A 41 11.26 -6.51 -9.40
CA LYS A 41 11.86 -7.15 -10.58
C LYS A 41 11.75 -6.27 -11.83
N TYR A 42 10.57 -5.72 -12.12
CA TYR A 42 10.35 -4.95 -13.33
C TYR A 42 10.95 -3.54 -13.26
N VAL A 43 10.87 -2.86 -12.12
CA VAL A 43 11.54 -1.57 -11.88
C VAL A 43 13.04 -1.70 -12.15
N LYS A 44 13.66 -2.74 -11.60
CA LYS A 44 15.08 -3.05 -11.85
C LYS A 44 15.36 -3.32 -13.34
N LYS A 45 14.52 -4.13 -14.00
CA LYS A 45 14.68 -4.44 -15.44
C LYS A 45 14.52 -3.22 -16.34
N SER A 46 13.72 -2.24 -15.94
CA SER A 46 13.57 -0.98 -16.68
C SER A 46 14.69 0.04 -16.43
N GLY A 47 15.68 -0.28 -15.58
CA GLY A 47 16.81 0.62 -15.29
C GLY A 47 16.52 1.68 -14.22
N TYR A 48 15.38 1.59 -13.52
CA TYR A 48 15.07 2.45 -12.38
C TYR A 48 15.63 1.87 -11.08
N ASN A 49 15.73 2.72 -10.04
CA ASN A 49 16.14 2.29 -8.71
C ASN A 49 15.06 1.37 -8.08
N PRO A 50 15.36 0.08 -7.81
CA PRO A 50 14.39 -0.84 -7.19
C PRO A 50 13.96 -0.42 -5.78
N GLU A 51 14.75 0.38 -5.07
CA GLU A 51 14.37 0.94 -3.76
C GLU A 51 13.16 1.86 -3.84
N ALA A 52 12.84 2.40 -5.03
CA ALA A 52 11.67 3.24 -5.23
C ALA A 52 10.35 2.51 -4.86
N VAL A 53 10.31 1.18 -4.95
CA VAL A 53 9.17 0.36 -4.51
C VAL A 53 8.99 0.45 -2.99
N ILE A 54 10.10 0.42 -2.24
CA ILE A 54 10.08 0.56 -0.77
C ILE A 54 9.58 1.96 -0.41
N THR A 55 10.14 3.01 -1.04
CA THR A 55 9.72 4.40 -0.81
C THR A 55 8.23 4.60 -1.13
N PHE A 56 7.73 3.96 -2.19
CA PHE A 56 6.31 4.02 -2.53
C PHE A 56 5.43 3.42 -1.41
N LEU A 57 5.77 2.22 -0.93
CA LEU A 57 5.03 1.56 0.15
C LEU A 57 5.09 2.34 1.47
N GLU A 58 6.22 2.97 1.78
CA GLU A 58 6.37 3.84 2.95
C GLU A 58 5.47 5.08 2.86
N LYS A 59 5.40 5.73 1.68
CA LYS A 59 4.47 6.84 1.45
C LYS A 59 3.02 6.39 1.58
N LEU A 60 2.69 5.20 1.07
CA LEU A 60 1.35 4.65 1.21
C LEU A 60 0.99 4.39 2.68
N LYS A 61 1.95 3.91 3.49
CA LYS A 61 1.80 3.73 4.93
C LYS A 61 1.56 5.05 5.65
N GLN A 62 2.28 6.10 5.26
CA GLN A 62 2.08 7.45 5.81
C GLN A 62 0.67 7.96 5.50
N ILE A 63 0.21 7.84 4.25
CA ILE A 63 -1.14 8.24 3.83
C ILE A 63 -2.20 7.48 4.64
N GLN A 64 -2.01 6.18 4.85
CA GLN A 64 -2.90 5.37 5.69
C GLN A 64 -2.98 5.89 7.13
N LYS A 65 -1.83 6.31 7.71
CA LYS A 65 -1.77 6.86 9.07
C LYS A 65 -2.43 8.24 9.18
N GLU A 66 -2.33 9.08 8.15
CA GLU A 66 -2.87 10.44 8.14
C GLU A 66 -4.37 10.51 7.85
N LEU A 67 -4.95 9.48 7.22
CA LEU A 67 -6.36 9.41 6.85
C LEU A 67 -7.15 8.27 7.55
N PRO A 68 -7.01 8.06 8.88
CA PRO A 68 -7.55 6.88 9.57
C PRO A 68 -9.09 6.82 9.57
N LEU A 69 -9.75 7.96 9.32
CA LEU A 69 -11.23 8.08 9.33
C LEU A 69 -11.88 7.84 7.96
N ARG A 70 -11.12 7.52 6.90
CA ARG A 70 -11.72 7.20 5.59
C ARG A 70 -12.12 5.72 5.54
N PRO A 71 -13.40 5.39 5.26
CA PRO A 71 -13.89 4.00 5.13
C PRO A 71 -13.06 3.15 4.16
N LEU A 72 -12.50 3.78 3.13
CA LEU A 72 -11.65 3.17 2.10
C LEU A 72 -10.42 2.46 2.72
N ILE A 73 -9.72 3.15 3.61
CA ILE A 73 -8.44 2.70 4.18
C ILE A 73 -8.67 1.67 5.28
N ALA A 74 -9.73 1.84 6.07
CA ALA A 74 -10.15 0.88 7.08
C ALA A 74 -10.61 -0.44 6.48
N ASN A 75 -11.31 -0.42 5.35
CA ASN A 75 -11.71 -1.64 4.64
C ASN A 75 -10.53 -2.32 3.96
N TYR A 76 -9.60 -1.54 3.37
CA TYR A 76 -8.37 -2.07 2.78
C TYR A 76 -7.52 -2.82 3.80
N ALA A 77 -7.26 -2.23 4.97
CA ALA A 77 -6.47 -2.85 6.04
C ALA A 77 -7.11 -4.12 6.64
N ARG A 78 -8.42 -4.34 6.44
CA ARG A 78 -9.11 -5.56 6.89
C ARG A 78 -8.89 -6.75 5.96
N THR A 79 -8.71 -6.50 4.67
CA THR A 79 -8.60 -7.56 3.64
C THR A 79 -7.17 -7.75 3.14
N HIS A 80 -6.29 -6.74 3.29
CA HIS A 80 -4.91 -6.75 2.81
C HIS A 80 -3.87 -6.91 3.91
N PRO A 81 -2.67 -7.45 3.61
CA PRO A 81 -1.61 -7.58 4.59
C PRO A 81 -1.14 -6.20 5.06
N TYR A 82 -0.67 -6.11 6.30
CA TYR A 82 -0.26 -4.84 6.87
C TYR A 82 0.93 -4.29 6.07
N LEU A 83 0.90 -2.99 5.71
CA LEU A 83 1.93 -2.35 4.88
C LEU A 83 3.38 -2.59 5.34
N PRO A 84 3.69 -2.64 6.65
CA PRO A 84 5.01 -3.05 7.14
C PRO A 84 5.46 -4.45 6.69
N GLU A 85 4.57 -5.43 6.58
CA GLU A 85 4.93 -6.77 6.09
C GLU A 85 5.34 -6.72 4.61
N ARG A 86 4.61 -5.94 3.81
CA ARG A 86 4.92 -5.68 2.40
C ARG A 86 6.25 -4.96 2.24
N ILE A 87 6.51 -3.93 3.06
CA ILE A 87 7.79 -3.21 3.08
C ILE A 87 8.94 -4.17 3.42
N ALA A 88 8.77 -5.03 4.42
CA ALA A 88 9.77 -6.02 4.80
C ALA A 88 10.05 -7.02 3.66
N ALA A 89 8.99 -7.52 3.00
CA ALA A 89 9.13 -8.40 1.85
C ALA A 89 9.84 -7.69 0.68
N ALA A 90 9.49 -6.44 0.38
CA ALA A 90 10.17 -5.64 -0.65
C ALA A 90 11.65 -5.42 -0.33
N LYS A 91 12.00 -5.10 0.94
CA LYS A 91 13.40 -5.01 1.39
C LYS A 91 14.15 -6.33 1.21
N GLN A 92 13.51 -7.46 1.52
CA GLN A 92 14.09 -8.78 1.28
C GLN A 92 14.38 -9.03 -0.20
N GLU A 93 13.49 -8.60 -1.11
CA GLU A 93 13.69 -8.73 -2.57
C GLU A 93 14.77 -7.77 -3.11
N VAL A 94 14.86 -6.56 -2.58
CA VAL A 94 15.85 -5.55 -3.03
C VAL A 94 17.25 -5.84 -2.48
N PHE A 95 17.36 -6.14 -1.19
CA PHE A 95 18.63 -6.23 -0.47
C PHE A 95 19.04 -7.66 -0.10
N GLY A 96 18.17 -8.65 -0.26
CA GLY A 96 18.40 -10.02 0.23
C GLY A 96 18.32 -10.16 1.75
N LYS A 97 17.94 -9.10 2.47
CA LYS A 97 17.82 -9.08 3.94
C LYS A 97 16.74 -8.10 4.41
N MET A 98 16.15 -8.42 5.55
CA MET A 98 15.30 -7.52 6.34
C MET A 98 16.09 -6.91 7.50
N ASP A 99 15.69 -5.72 7.97
CA ASP A 99 16.29 -5.09 9.14
C ASP A 99 15.59 -5.52 10.45
N PHE A 100 16.20 -5.21 11.60
CA PHE A 100 15.65 -5.58 12.91
C PHE A 100 14.26 -4.98 13.17
N ASN A 101 14.00 -3.76 12.69
CA ASN A 101 12.70 -3.11 12.85
C ASN A 101 11.63 -3.81 12.01
N ASP A 102 11.98 -4.35 10.84
CA ASP A 102 11.07 -5.13 9.99
C ASP A 102 10.60 -6.40 10.70
N TYR A 103 11.48 -7.10 11.43
CA TYR A 103 11.11 -8.30 12.20
C TYR A 103 10.10 -7.99 13.31
N ILE A 104 10.32 -6.90 14.04
CA ILE A 104 9.39 -6.46 15.11
C ILE A 104 8.03 -6.08 14.51
N ASN A 105 8.03 -5.33 13.42
CA ASN A 105 6.81 -4.86 12.77
C ASN A 105 6.02 -5.99 12.08
N ARG A 106 6.67 -7.11 11.73
CA ARG A 106 6.04 -8.30 11.15
C ARG A 106 5.34 -9.18 12.19
N GLY A 107 5.85 -9.22 13.43
CA GLY A 107 5.25 -9.99 14.53
C GLY A 107 4.01 -9.35 15.15
N GLY A 108 3.89 -8.02 15.07
CA GLY A 108 2.80 -7.27 15.72
C GLY A 108 1.41 -7.42 15.08
N SER A 109 1.28 -7.98 13.87
CA SER A 109 -0.02 -8.15 13.20
C SER A 109 -0.72 -9.48 13.53
N GLY A 110 -0.01 -10.42 14.15
CA GLY A 110 -0.49 -11.78 14.41
C GLY A 110 -1.16 -12.00 15.78
N ASP A 111 -0.90 -11.13 16.77
CA ASP A 111 -1.22 -11.42 18.18
C ASP A 111 -2.29 -10.49 18.82
N GLU A 112 -2.95 -9.61 18.06
CA GLU A 112 -4.08 -8.79 18.59
C GLU A 112 -5.44 -9.53 18.56
N LYS A 113 -5.42 -10.87 18.47
CA LYS A 113 -6.62 -11.72 18.52
C LYS A 113 -6.40 -13.02 19.30
N ARG A 114 -5.90 -12.91 20.53
CA ARG A 114 -6.11 -13.93 21.57
C ARG A 114 -6.74 -13.30 22.79
#